data_AF-A0A0L8BIW0-F1
#
_entry.id   AF-A0A0L8BIW0-F1
#
_cell.length_a   1.000
_cell.length_b   1.000
_cell.length_c   1.000
_cell.angle_alpha   90.00
_cell.angle_beta   90.00
_cell.angle_gamma   90.00
#
_symmetry.space_group_name_H-M   'P 1'
#
loop_
_entity.id
_entity.type
_entity.pdbx_description
1 polymer ?
#
loop_
_entity_poly.entity_id
_entity_poly.type
_entity_poly.pdbx_seq_one_letter_code
_entity_poly.pdbx_strand_id
1 'polypeptide(L)'
;MALLRLLLTRPGAAILLALGFLSACTVVVDEPRPGPRPTRPQMCTMEYAPVCGARGNRTRTFSNSCQARADGFNVIHRGECRPDYRPPEREPQACTREYAPVCGQRGRQQQTFSNACMARADGFRVVAPGECRRDDDRPPQGQFCTREYAPVCGQRGNRIQTFPNSCEAGGAGFRVVHPGECR
;
A
#
# COMPACT_ATOMS: atom_id res chain seq x y z
N MET A 1 32.14 20.87 49.48
CA MET A 1 30.98 21.42 48.76
C MET A 1 31.39 22.57 47.84
N ALA A 2 32.22 22.32 46.82
CA ALA A 2 32.63 23.33 45.83
C ALA A 2 32.54 22.80 44.38
N LEU A 3 32.72 21.49 44.17
CA LEU A 3 32.56 20.86 42.85
C LEU A 3 31.10 20.81 42.36
N LEU A 4 30.10 20.75 43.26
CA LEU A 4 28.69 20.62 42.87
C LEU A 4 28.11 21.93 42.29
N ARG A 5 28.67 23.09 42.66
CA ARG A 5 28.19 24.40 42.17
C ARG A 5 28.73 24.78 40.79
N LEU A 6 29.77 24.12 40.30
CA LEU A 6 30.37 24.40 38.98
C LEU A 6 29.65 23.71 37.82
N LEU A 7 28.77 22.73 38.11
CA LEU A 7 27.99 22.01 37.09
C LEU A 7 26.65 22.69 36.78
N LEU A 8 26.12 23.52 37.70
CA LEU A 8 24.81 24.18 37.57
C LEU A 8 24.87 25.58 36.94
N THR A 9 26.07 26.13 36.68
CA THR A 9 26.25 27.49 36.13
C THR A 9 26.73 27.51 34.68
N ARG A 10 26.93 26.34 34.05
CA ARG A 10 27.32 26.25 32.64
C ARG A 10 26.09 26.03 31.76
N PRO A 11 25.75 26.96 30.85
CA PRO A 11 24.59 26.82 29.96
C PRO A 11 24.68 25.59 29.04
N GLY A 12 25.87 25.01 28.87
CA GLY A 12 26.08 23.78 28.11
C GLY A 12 25.42 22.53 28.70
N ALA A 13 25.24 22.44 30.03
CA ALA A 13 24.59 21.27 30.64
C ALA A 13 23.08 21.22 30.35
N ALA A 14 22.42 22.38 30.30
CA ALA A 14 21.01 22.49 29.92
C ALA A 14 20.78 22.20 28.43
N ILE A 15 21.72 22.60 27.56
CA ILE A 15 21.65 22.33 26.11
C ILE A 15 21.80 20.83 25.81
N LEU A 16 22.70 20.13 26.50
CA LEU A 16 22.87 18.68 26.35
C LEU A 16 21.66 17.87 26.84
N LEU A 17 20.99 18.34 27.89
CA LEU A 17 19.73 17.74 28.35
C LEU A 17 18.57 17.99 27.38
N ALA A 18 18.47 19.18 26.77
CA ALA A 18 17.42 19.52 25.81
C ALA A 18 17.53 18.74 24.48
N LEU A 19 18.75 18.47 24.00
CA LEU A 19 18.99 17.66 22.80
C LEU A 19 18.60 16.18 22.99
N GLY A 20 18.71 15.65 24.21
CA GLY A 20 18.25 14.29 24.53
C GLY A 20 16.74 14.10 24.42
N PHE A 21 15.95 15.15 24.72
CA PHE A 21 14.48 15.09 24.64
C PHE A 21 13.93 15.21 23.21
N LEU A 22 14.62 15.91 22.31
CA LEU A 22 14.20 16.04 20.90
C LEU A 22 14.34 14.74 20.09
N SER A 23 15.14 13.78 20.58
CA SER A 23 15.29 12.48 19.93
C SER A 23 14.09 11.54 20.13
N ALA A 24 13.16 11.87 21.04
CA ALA A 24 12.04 11.00 21.41
C ALA A 24 10.81 11.07 20.46
N CYS A 25 10.82 11.95 19.45
CA CYS A 25 9.66 12.17 18.57
C CYS A 25 9.80 11.59 17.15
N THR A 26 10.76 10.69 16.90
CA THR A 26 10.83 10.04 15.59
C THR A 26 9.70 9.02 15.46
N VAL A 27 8.75 9.32 14.57
CA VAL A 27 7.74 8.35 14.14
C VAL A 27 8.45 7.19 13.46
N VAL A 28 8.43 6.03 14.10
CA VAL A 28 8.93 4.79 13.50
C VAL A 28 7.95 4.46 12.39
N VAL A 29 8.34 4.71 11.13
CA VAL A 29 7.62 4.18 9.99
C VAL A 29 7.82 2.67 10.03
N ASP A 30 6.79 1.90 10.42
CA ASP A 30 6.82 0.44 10.32
C ASP A 30 6.85 0.12 8.82
N GLU A 31 8.05 -0.04 8.28
CA GLU A 31 8.24 -0.60 6.95
C GLU A 31 7.55 -1.98 6.93
N PRO A 32 6.85 -2.36 5.85
CA PRO A 32 6.28 -3.68 5.73
C PRO A 32 7.40 -4.70 5.90
N ARG A 33 7.46 -5.33 7.09
CA ARG A 33 8.49 -6.32 7.39
C ARG A 33 8.39 -7.39 6.30
N PRO A 34 9.51 -7.74 5.64
CA PRO A 34 9.52 -8.90 4.77
C PRO A 34 8.92 -10.06 5.54
N GLY A 35 7.87 -10.68 5.01
CA GLY A 35 7.21 -11.80 5.65
C GLY A 35 8.23 -12.86 6.07
N PRO A 36 7.95 -13.65 7.13
CA PRO A 36 8.89 -14.64 7.62
C PRO A 36 9.41 -15.47 6.45
N ARG A 37 10.75 -15.52 6.30
CA ARG A 37 11.37 -16.34 5.26
C ARG A 37 10.84 -17.77 5.44
N PRO A 38 10.38 -18.44 4.37
CA PRO A 38 9.88 -19.80 4.48
C PRO A 38 10.92 -20.64 5.23
N THR A 39 10.49 -21.26 6.33
CA THR A 39 11.35 -22.10 7.17
C THR A 39 11.95 -23.18 6.29
N ARG A 40 13.28 -23.21 6.22
CA ARG A 40 13.98 -24.24 5.46
C ARG A 40 13.70 -25.59 6.12
N PRO A 41 13.13 -26.57 5.40
CA PRO A 41 12.93 -27.89 5.96
C PRO A 41 14.29 -28.49 6.33
N GLN A 42 14.42 -28.98 7.57
CA GLN A 42 15.67 -29.61 8.04
C GLN A 42 15.85 -31.02 7.50
N MET A 43 14.76 -31.67 7.09
CA MET A 43 14.77 -32.99 6.47
C MET A 43 13.84 -33.01 5.26
N CYS A 44 14.25 -33.76 4.24
CA CYS A 44 13.46 -33.98 3.03
C CYS A 44 13.30 -35.48 2.77
N THR A 45 12.16 -35.85 2.18
CA THR A 45 11.94 -37.21 1.68
C THR A 45 12.87 -37.49 0.50
N MET A 46 13.15 -38.77 0.26
CA MET A 46 13.87 -39.25 -0.93
C MET A 46 12.94 -39.41 -2.14
N GLU A 47 11.76 -38.79 -2.10
CA GLU A 47 10.82 -38.79 -3.22
C GLU A 47 11.44 -38.07 -4.42
N TYR A 48 11.37 -38.69 -5.59
CA TYR A 48 11.80 -38.09 -6.84
C TYR A 48 10.60 -37.48 -7.58
N ALA A 49 10.45 -36.17 -7.44
CA ALA A 49 9.41 -35.35 -8.06
C ALA A 49 10.05 -34.03 -8.52
N PRO A 50 10.82 -34.05 -9.64
CA PRO A 50 11.77 -33.00 -9.96
C PRO A 50 11.08 -31.63 -10.13
N VAL A 51 11.79 -30.57 -9.76
CA VAL A 51 11.31 -29.20 -9.90
C VAL A 51 12.42 -28.27 -10.39
N CYS A 52 12.03 -27.23 -11.13
CA CYS A 52 12.93 -26.15 -11.50
C CYS A 52 12.81 -25.03 -10.47
N GLY A 53 13.91 -24.74 -9.76
CA GLY A 53 13.99 -23.66 -8.79
C GLY A 53 14.78 -22.47 -9.31
N ALA A 54 14.42 -21.26 -8.91
CA ALA A 54 15.19 -20.03 -9.11
C ALA A 54 15.65 -19.40 -7.79
N ARG A 55 16.85 -18.83 -7.83
CA ARG A 55 17.38 -17.95 -6.78
C ARG A 55 18.16 -16.80 -7.43
N GLY A 56 17.57 -15.60 -7.43
CA GLY A 56 18.08 -14.48 -8.22
C GLY A 56 18.05 -14.84 -9.71
N ASN A 57 19.19 -14.73 -10.38
CA ASN A 57 19.34 -15.04 -11.81
C ASN A 57 19.77 -16.48 -12.11
N ARG A 58 19.87 -17.35 -11.09
CA ARG A 58 20.27 -18.75 -11.26
C ARG A 58 19.05 -19.66 -11.21
N THR A 59 18.97 -20.58 -12.16
CA THR A 59 18.00 -21.68 -12.17
C THR A 59 18.71 -23.02 -12.00
N ARG A 60 18.08 -23.97 -11.29
CA ARG A 60 18.62 -25.32 -11.07
C ARG A 60 17.49 -26.33 -10.89
N THR A 61 17.68 -27.54 -11.42
CA THR A 61 16.81 -28.70 -11.18
C THR A 61 17.10 -29.31 -9.81
N PHE A 62 16.05 -29.58 -9.05
CA PHE A 62 16.11 -30.28 -7.76
C PHE A 62 15.30 -31.56 -7.83
N SER A 63 15.71 -32.60 -7.09
CA SER A 63 15.03 -33.91 -7.07
C SER A 63 13.59 -33.80 -6.57
N ASN A 64 13.33 -32.87 -5.65
CA ASN A 64 11.98 -32.54 -5.21
C ASN A 64 11.88 -31.10 -4.65
N SER A 65 10.63 -30.68 -4.42
CA SER A 65 10.32 -29.34 -3.92
C SER A 65 10.83 -29.06 -2.50
N CYS A 66 11.06 -30.10 -1.69
CA CYS A 66 11.65 -29.93 -0.37
C CYS A 66 13.13 -29.55 -0.49
N GLN A 67 13.91 -30.28 -1.30
CA GLN A 67 15.33 -30.01 -1.54
C GLN A 67 15.54 -28.60 -2.13
N ALA A 68 14.69 -28.18 -3.07
CA ALA A 68 14.73 -26.81 -3.60
C ALA A 68 14.58 -25.75 -2.51
N ARG A 69 13.59 -25.91 -1.61
CA ARG A 69 13.34 -24.97 -0.51
C ARG A 69 14.44 -25.01 0.55
N ALA A 70 14.99 -26.19 0.85
CA ALA A 70 16.11 -26.36 1.77
C ALA A 70 17.34 -25.57 1.29
N ASP A 71 17.63 -25.60 -0.01
CA ASP A 71 18.72 -24.85 -0.66
C ASP A 71 18.40 -23.35 -0.87
N GLY A 72 17.18 -22.93 -0.52
CA GLY A 72 16.73 -21.54 -0.62
C GLY A 72 16.35 -21.09 -2.03
N PHE A 73 15.96 -22.02 -2.89
CA PHE A 73 15.40 -21.74 -4.21
C PHE A 73 13.87 -21.69 -4.13
N ASN A 74 13.28 -20.76 -4.88
CA ASN A 74 11.84 -20.71 -5.11
C ASN A 74 11.51 -21.61 -6.30
N VAL A 75 10.55 -22.53 -6.14
CA VAL A 75 10.09 -23.39 -7.24
C VAL A 75 9.33 -22.55 -8.27
N ILE A 76 9.80 -22.55 -9.52
CA ILE A 76 9.18 -21.84 -10.65
C ILE A 76 8.12 -22.73 -11.31
N HIS A 77 8.47 -24.00 -11.57
CA HIS A 77 7.57 -24.99 -12.17
C HIS A 77 7.96 -26.41 -11.78
N ARG A 78 7.04 -27.36 -12.02
CA ARG A 78 7.29 -28.81 -11.88
C ARG A 78 8.09 -29.32 -13.08
N GLY A 79 8.87 -30.38 -12.87
CA GLY A 79 9.82 -30.91 -13.85
C GLY A 79 11.17 -30.21 -13.79
N GLU A 80 12.12 -30.73 -14.56
CA GLU A 80 13.48 -30.18 -14.64
C GLU A 80 13.53 -28.83 -15.35
N CYS A 81 14.52 -27.99 -15.01
CA CYS A 81 14.75 -26.75 -15.73
C CYS A 81 15.10 -27.04 -17.19
N ARG A 82 14.40 -26.39 -18.12
CA ARG A 82 14.69 -26.45 -19.56
C ARG A 82 14.91 -25.02 -20.09
N PRO A 83 15.90 -24.79 -20.96
CA PRO A 83 16.13 -23.46 -21.56
C PRO A 83 14.89 -22.93 -22.30
N ASP A 84 14.14 -23.84 -22.93
CA ASP A 84 12.98 -23.51 -23.75
C ASP A 84 11.65 -23.55 -22.97
N TYR A 85 11.71 -23.65 -21.63
CA TYR A 85 10.49 -23.60 -20.84
C TYR A 85 9.85 -22.21 -20.94
N ARG A 86 8.79 -22.10 -21.74
CA ARG A 86 7.83 -21.01 -21.65
C ARG A 86 6.75 -21.42 -20.65
N PRO A 87 6.55 -20.67 -19.55
CA PRO A 87 5.35 -20.84 -18.75
C PRO A 87 4.13 -20.78 -19.67
N PRO A 88 3.10 -21.61 -19.44
CA PRO A 88 1.85 -21.43 -20.16
C PRO A 88 1.41 -19.98 -19.93
N GLU A 89 1.27 -19.23 -21.04
CA GLU A 89 0.68 -17.91 -21.02
C GLU A 89 -0.69 -18.08 -20.35
N ARG A 90 -1.03 -17.20 -19.37
CA ARG A 90 -2.34 -17.28 -18.74
C ARG A 90 -3.37 -17.30 -19.85
N GLU A 91 -4.15 -18.38 -19.91
CA GLU A 91 -5.21 -18.49 -20.91
C GLU A 91 -6.05 -17.22 -20.84
N PRO A 92 -6.38 -16.60 -21.99
CA PRO A 92 -7.16 -15.39 -22.00
C PRO A 92 -8.47 -15.62 -21.26
N GLN A 93 -8.62 -14.97 -20.11
CA GLN A 93 -9.79 -15.12 -19.28
C GLN A 93 -10.98 -14.47 -20.01
N ALA A 94 -11.94 -15.28 -20.43
CA ALA A 94 -13.17 -14.79 -21.05
C ALA A 94 -14.01 -14.03 -20.02
N CYS A 95 -14.17 -12.72 -20.23
CA CYS A 95 -15.00 -11.87 -19.38
C CYS A 95 -16.29 -11.49 -20.11
N THR A 96 -17.38 -11.41 -19.34
CA THR A 96 -18.63 -10.82 -19.83
C THR A 96 -18.44 -9.32 -20.09
N ARG A 97 -19.28 -8.76 -20.97
CA ARG A 97 -19.34 -7.31 -21.22
C ARG A 97 -20.26 -6.57 -20.24
N GLU A 98 -20.59 -7.20 -19.12
CA GLU A 98 -21.38 -6.57 -18.07
C GLU A 98 -20.62 -5.36 -17.51
N TYR A 99 -21.33 -4.26 -17.32
CA TYR A 99 -20.78 -3.05 -16.72
C TYR A 99 -21.17 -2.97 -15.24
N ALA A 100 -20.22 -3.32 -14.39
CA ALA A 100 -20.30 -3.29 -12.94
C ALA A 100 -18.95 -2.77 -12.41
N PRO A 101 -18.70 -1.45 -12.48
CA PRO A 101 -17.35 -0.90 -12.40
C PRO A 101 -16.70 -1.17 -11.04
N VAL A 102 -15.38 -1.37 -11.07
CA VAL A 102 -14.57 -1.60 -9.88
C VAL A 102 -13.25 -0.82 -9.92
N CYS A 103 -12.74 -0.47 -8.75
CA CYS A 103 -11.42 0.09 -8.60
C CYS A 103 -10.42 -1.05 -8.38
N GLY A 104 -9.50 -1.22 -9.32
CA GLY A 104 -8.40 -2.18 -9.26
C GLY A 104 -7.10 -1.52 -8.81
N GLN A 105 -6.28 -2.24 -8.04
CA GLN A 105 -4.95 -1.81 -7.63
C GLN A 105 -3.88 -2.84 -7.99
N ARG A 106 -2.74 -2.36 -8.51
CA ARG A 106 -1.52 -3.15 -8.77
C ARG A 106 -0.30 -2.35 -8.34
N GLY A 107 0.26 -2.71 -7.18
CA GLY A 107 1.32 -1.92 -6.54
C GLY A 107 0.81 -0.52 -6.19
N ARG A 108 1.44 0.53 -6.73
CA ARG A 108 1.02 1.93 -6.56
C ARG A 108 0.00 2.41 -7.61
N GLN A 109 -0.26 1.61 -8.64
CA GLN A 109 -1.20 1.97 -9.71
C GLN A 109 -2.63 1.62 -9.28
N GLN A 110 -3.55 2.58 -9.44
CA GLN A 110 -5.00 2.35 -9.34
C GLN A 110 -5.66 2.65 -10.69
N GLN A 111 -6.64 1.84 -11.08
CA GLN A 111 -7.34 1.98 -12.35
C GLN A 111 -8.79 1.45 -12.24
N THR A 112 -9.71 2.16 -12.86
CA THR A 112 -11.10 1.73 -13.01
C THR A 112 -11.21 0.67 -14.09
N PHE A 113 -11.94 -0.42 -13.80
CA PHE A 113 -12.29 -1.47 -14.75
C PHE A 113 -13.80 -1.55 -14.90
N SER A 114 -14.28 -1.90 -16.09
CA SER A 114 -15.71 -2.07 -16.39
C SER A 114 -16.37 -3.15 -15.54
N ASN A 115 -15.62 -4.19 -15.16
CA ASN A 115 -16.04 -5.19 -14.19
C ASN A 115 -14.86 -5.89 -13.51
N ALA A 116 -15.18 -6.64 -12.46
CA ALA A 116 -14.22 -7.38 -11.65
C ALA A 116 -13.51 -8.52 -12.39
N CYS A 117 -14.09 -9.06 -13.48
CA CYS A 117 -13.41 -10.04 -14.30
C CYS A 117 -12.26 -9.39 -15.08
N MET A 118 -12.53 -8.28 -15.78
CA MET A 118 -11.52 -7.56 -16.55
C MET A 118 -10.38 -7.06 -15.66
N ALA A 119 -10.68 -6.57 -14.46
CA ALA A 119 -9.64 -6.20 -13.49
C ALA A 119 -8.67 -7.35 -13.16
N ARG A 120 -9.21 -8.57 -12.92
CA ARG A 120 -8.40 -9.74 -12.58
C ARG A 120 -7.62 -10.27 -13.78
N ALA A 121 -8.21 -10.25 -14.97
CA ALA A 121 -7.56 -10.64 -16.21
C ALA A 121 -6.30 -9.78 -16.46
N ASP A 122 -6.37 -8.48 -16.19
CA ASP A 122 -5.24 -7.53 -16.32
C ASP A 122 -4.27 -7.56 -15.11
N GLY A 123 -4.51 -8.44 -14.14
CA GLY A 123 -3.65 -8.63 -12.98
C GLY A 123 -3.81 -7.59 -11.87
N PHE A 124 -4.94 -6.90 -11.81
CA PHE A 124 -5.28 -5.98 -10.72
C PHE A 124 -6.09 -6.69 -9.64
N ARG A 125 -5.87 -6.29 -8.38
CA ARG A 125 -6.72 -6.69 -7.26
C ARG A 125 -7.84 -5.66 -7.10
N VAL A 126 -9.08 -6.10 -7.02
CA VAL A 126 -10.21 -5.20 -6.71
C VAL A 126 -10.10 -4.73 -5.27
N VAL A 127 -10.10 -3.41 -5.06
CA VAL A 127 -9.98 -2.77 -3.74
C VAL A 127 -11.25 -2.03 -3.30
N ALA A 128 -12.10 -1.63 -4.25
CA ALA A 128 -13.39 -0.99 -3.96
C ALA A 128 -14.39 -1.25 -5.09
N PRO A 129 -15.70 -1.29 -4.79
CA PRO A 129 -16.75 -1.21 -5.81
C PRO A 129 -16.83 0.21 -6.38
N GLY A 130 -17.31 0.31 -7.63
CA GLY A 130 -17.36 1.57 -8.36
C GLY A 130 -16.00 1.99 -8.92
N GLU A 131 -15.95 3.15 -9.55
CA GLU A 131 -14.73 3.68 -10.15
C GLU A 131 -13.69 4.08 -9.10
N CYS A 132 -12.40 4.08 -9.47
CA CYS A 132 -11.38 4.63 -8.61
C CYS A 132 -11.60 6.13 -8.43
N ARG A 133 -11.74 6.55 -7.17
CA ARG A 133 -11.78 7.98 -6.83
C ARG A 133 -10.43 8.60 -7.15
N ARG A 134 -10.43 9.66 -7.94
CA ARG A 134 -9.25 10.50 -8.07
C ARG A 134 -9.32 11.57 -6.99
N ASP A 135 -8.18 12.06 -6.52
CA ASP A 135 -8.13 13.28 -5.71
C ASP A 135 -8.76 14.49 -6.45
N ASP A 136 -8.94 14.35 -7.77
CA ASP A 136 -9.58 15.27 -8.70
C ASP A 136 -11.08 15.01 -8.96
N ASP A 137 -11.78 14.18 -8.16
CA ASP A 137 -13.25 14.28 -8.03
C ASP A 137 -13.68 15.60 -7.34
N ARG A 138 -12.79 16.60 -7.38
CA ARG A 138 -13.04 17.99 -7.13
C ARG A 138 -14.10 18.45 -8.13
N PRO A 139 -15.25 18.96 -7.67
CA PRO A 139 -16.21 19.55 -8.59
C PRO A 139 -15.50 20.64 -9.42
N PRO A 140 -15.92 20.81 -10.68
CA PRO A 140 -15.17 21.55 -11.68
C PRO A 140 -14.75 22.94 -11.17
N GLN A 141 -13.49 23.30 -11.43
CA GLN A 141 -13.01 24.65 -11.14
C GLN A 141 -13.88 25.64 -11.91
N GLY A 142 -14.60 26.49 -11.17
CA GLY A 142 -15.61 27.40 -11.76
C GLY A 142 -17.06 27.13 -11.35
N GLN A 143 -17.32 26.32 -10.33
CA GLN A 143 -18.67 26.19 -9.78
C GLN A 143 -19.17 27.53 -9.22
N PHE A 144 -20.20 28.12 -9.85
CA PHE A 144 -20.87 29.31 -9.37
C PHE A 144 -21.79 28.94 -8.21
N CYS A 145 -21.43 29.36 -6.99
CA CYS A 145 -22.26 29.16 -5.81
C CYS A 145 -23.18 30.35 -5.57
N THR A 146 -24.40 30.08 -5.11
CA THR A 146 -25.27 31.11 -4.54
C THR A 146 -24.65 31.64 -3.24
N ARG A 147 -24.98 32.89 -2.86
CA ARG A 147 -24.58 33.46 -1.57
C ARG A 147 -25.50 33.04 -0.42
N GLU A 148 -26.18 31.90 -0.56
CA GLU A 148 -27.02 31.35 0.49
C GLU A 148 -26.14 30.90 1.66
N TYR A 149 -26.55 31.26 2.88
CA TYR A 149 -25.85 30.86 4.09
C TYR A 149 -26.61 29.69 4.75
N ALA A 150 -26.09 28.49 4.55
CA ALA A 150 -26.58 27.23 5.10
C ALA A 150 -25.35 26.39 5.51
N PRO A 151 -24.73 26.69 6.67
CA PRO A 151 -23.37 26.24 6.95
C PRO A 151 -23.28 24.73 7.03
N VAL A 152 -22.12 24.20 6.63
CA VAL A 152 -21.83 22.77 6.66
C VAL A 152 -20.43 22.51 7.19
N CYS A 153 -20.25 21.35 7.83
CA CYS A 153 -18.95 20.88 8.23
C CYS A 153 -18.37 19.99 7.14
N GLY A 154 -17.30 20.45 6.49
CA GLY A 154 -16.61 19.74 5.42
C GLY A 154 -15.32 19.07 5.91
N GLN A 155 -14.97 17.93 5.31
CA GLN A 155 -13.71 17.24 5.56
C GLN A 155 -12.94 16.97 4.26
N ARG A 156 -11.63 17.21 4.28
CA ARG A 156 -10.68 16.81 3.23
C ARG A 156 -9.42 16.22 3.86
N GLY A 157 -9.28 14.89 3.76
CA GLY A 157 -8.25 14.16 4.51
C GLY A 157 -8.40 14.38 6.01
N ASN A 158 -7.33 14.88 6.65
CA ASN A 158 -7.33 15.19 8.09
C ASN A 158 -7.79 16.62 8.42
N ARG A 159 -8.20 17.41 7.42
CA ARG A 159 -8.67 18.79 7.63
C ARG A 159 -10.18 18.80 7.73
N ILE A 160 -10.69 19.47 8.76
CA ILE A 160 -12.11 19.75 8.97
C ILE A 160 -12.29 21.27 8.96
N GLN A 161 -13.29 21.76 8.23
CA GLN A 161 -13.53 23.19 8.08
C GLN A 161 -15.03 23.46 7.85
N THR A 162 -15.54 24.52 8.48
CA THR A 162 -16.89 25.04 8.23
C THR A 162 -16.92 25.83 6.93
N PHE A 163 -17.94 25.58 6.09
CA PHE A 163 -18.19 26.34 4.86
C PHE A 163 -19.54 27.06 4.93
N PRO A 164 -19.70 28.22 4.27
CA PRO A 164 -20.96 28.96 4.24
C PRO A 164 -22.14 28.16 3.68
N ASN A 165 -21.88 27.28 2.70
CA ASN A 165 -22.85 26.35 2.16
C ASN A 165 -22.16 25.11 1.55
N SER A 166 -22.97 24.12 1.18
CA SER A 166 -22.52 22.85 0.58
C SER A 166 -21.84 23.03 -0.78
N CYS A 167 -22.27 24.03 -1.57
CA CYS A 167 -21.65 24.34 -2.86
C CYS A 167 -20.21 24.81 -2.68
N GLU A 168 -19.97 25.75 -1.76
CA GLU A 168 -18.62 26.27 -1.48
C GLU A 168 -17.71 25.19 -0.88
N ALA A 169 -18.24 24.33 -0.01
CA ALA A 169 -17.52 23.16 0.49
C ALA A 169 -17.08 22.24 -0.66
N GLY A 170 -18.01 21.93 -1.57
CA GLY A 170 -17.75 21.17 -2.77
C GLY A 170 -16.66 21.81 -3.63
N GLY A 171 -16.81 23.07 -4.04
CA GLY A 171 -15.85 23.78 -4.89
C GLY A 171 -14.43 23.87 -4.29
N ALA A 172 -14.33 23.92 -2.96
CA ALA A 172 -13.08 23.85 -2.23
C ALA A 172 -12.48 22.43 -2.13
N GLY A 173 -13.22 21.40 -2.56
CA GLY A 173 -12.81 19.99 -2.53
C GLY A 173 -13.03 19.32 -1.17
N PHE A 174 -13.97 19.80 -0.36
CA PHE A 174 -14.34 19.20 0.93
C PHE A 174 -15.64 18.40 0.79
N ARG A 175 -15.66 17.20 1.37
CA ARG A 175 -16.90 16.40 1.49
C ARG A 175 -17.65 16.85 2.73
N VAL A 176 -18.94 17.15 2.59
CA VAL A 176 -19.80 17.46 3.74
C VAL A 176 -19.96 16.23 4.65
N VAL A 177 -19.64 16.38 5.92
CA VAL A 177 -19.79 15.37 6.98
C VAL A 177 -21.17 15.50 7.62
N HIS A 178 -21.57 16.72 8.00
CA HIS A 178 -22.87 17.01 8.58
C HIS A 178 -23.28 18.47 8.31
N PRO A 179 -24.59 18.80 8.40
CA PRO A 179 -25.06 20.19 8.37
C PRO A 179 -24.65 20.94 9.65
N GLY A 180 -24.50 22.27 9.55
CA GLY A 180 -24.01 23.13 10.61
C GLY A 180 -22.48 23.24 10.66
N GLU A 181 -21.99 24.09 11.54
CA GLU A 181 -20.55 24.33 11.72
C GLU A 181 -19.84 23.14 12.37
N CYS A 182 -18.56 22.95 12.08
CA CYS A 182 -17.73 21.94 12.74
C CYS A 182 -17.58 22.27 14.23
N ARG A 183 -17.74 21.26 15.10
CA ARG A 183 -17.61 21.37 16.55
C ARG A 183 -16.80 20.22 17.11
#